data_AF-A0A514YRK2-F1
#
_entry.id   AF-A0A514YRK2-F1
#
_cell.length_a   1.000
_cell.length_b   1.000
_cell.length_c   1.000
_cell.angle_alpha   90.00
_cell.angle_beta   90.00
_cell.angle_gamma   90.00
#
_symmetry.space_group_name_H-M   'P 1'
#
loop_
_entity.id
_entity.type
_entity.pdbx_description
1 polymer ?
#
loop_
_entity_poly.entity_id
_entity_poly.type
_entity_poly.pdbx_seq_one_letter_code
_entity_poly.pdbx_strand_id
1 'polypeptide(L)' 'MRAGIQEETLRAMLEAGAVREVLVGRHAEKWGLAIRLGGAGSR' A
#
# COMPACT_ATOMS: atom_id res chain seq x y z
N MET A 1 18.59 -3.12 -9.88
CA MET A 1 17.12 -3.03 -9.73
C MET A 1 16.84 -2.73 -8.26
N ARG A 2 16.29 -1.56 -7.89
CA ARG A 2 15.98 -1.27 -6.48
C ARG A 2 14.84 -2.20 -6.06
N ALA A 3 15.10 -3.15 -5.18
CA ALA A 3 14.08 -4.05 -4.65
C ALA A 3 13.30 -3.33 -3.54
N GLY A 4 12.02 -3.04 -3.75
CA GLY A 4 11.19 -2.33 -2.80
C GLY A 4 9.78 -2.02 -3.32
N ILE A 5 8.92 -1.54 -2.43
CA ILE A 5 7.60 -1.01 -2.78
C ILE A 5 7.72 0.51 -2.93
N GLN A 6 7.12 1.06 -3.98
CA GLN A 6 7.23 2.48 -4.33
C GLN A 6 6.36 3.33 -3.42
N GLU A 7 6.99 4.05 -2.48
CA GLU A 7 6.29 4.89 -1.50
C GLU A 7 5.38 5.94 -2.15
N GLU A 8 5.84 6.58 -3.22
CA GLU A 8 5.08 7.63 -3.91
C GLU A 8 3.77 7.09 -4.51
N THR A 9 3.78 5.87 -5.05
CA THR A 9 2.57 5.21 -5.52
C THR A 9 1.61 4.93 -4.36
N LEU A 10 2.11 4.43 -3.23
CA LEU A 10 1.28 4.17 -2.04
C LEU A 10 0.65 5.45 -1.50
N ARG A 11 1.41 6.54 -1.46
CA ARG A 11 0.95 7.86 -1.04
C ARG A 11 -0.18 8.37 -1.94
N ALA A 12 0.00 8.31 -3.26
CA ALA A 12 -1.04 8.70 -4.21
C ALA A 12 -2.36 7.91 -4.04
N MET A 13 -2.28 6.61 -3.71
CA MET A 13 -3.47 5.78 -3.46
C MET A 13 -4.23 6.17 -2.19
N LEU A 14 -3.52 6.60 -1.14
CA LEU A 14 -4.12 7.12 0.10
C LEU A 14 -4.80 8.46 -0.15
N GLU A 15 -4.11 9.38 -0.84
CA GLU A 15 -4.62 10.73 -1.15
C GLU A 15 -5.85 10.69 -2.06
N ALA A 16 -5.89 9.77 -3.03
CA ALA A 16 -7.05 9.56 -3.89
C ALA A 16 -8.23 8.87 -3.18
N GLY A 17 -8.07 8.45 -1.91
CA GLY A 17 -9.11 7.77 -1.13
C GLY A 17 -9.42 6.34 -1.59
N ALA A 18 -8.67 5.79 -2.55
CA ALA A 18 -8.79 4.43 -3.04
C ALA A 18 -8.40 3.40 -1.97
N VAL A 19 -7.49 3.78 -1.08
CA VAL A 19 -7.04 2.97 0.06
C VAL A 19 -7.16 3.82 1.32
N ARG A 20 -7.68 3.25 2.41
CA ARG A 20 -7.77 3.93 3.70
C ARG A 20 -6.51 3.75 4.54
N GLU A 21 -5.86 2.60 4.48
CA GLU A 21 -4.61 2.30 5.20
C GLU A 21 -3.68 1.40 4.37
N VAL A 22 -2.38 1.62 4.53
CA VAL A 22 -1.32 0.79 3.96
C VAL A 22 -0.31 0.45 5.05
N LEU A 23 0.01 -0.84 5.19
CA LEU A 23 1.12 -1.33 6.00
C LEU A 23 2.17 -1.96 5.10
N VAL A 24 3.40 -1.46 5.18
CA VAL A 24 4.56 -2.00 4.47
C VAL A 24 5.42 -2.75 5.46
N GLY A 25 5.79 -3.98 5.12
CA GLY A 25 6.67 -4.80 5.93
C GLY A 25 7.72 -5.51 5.09
N ARG A 26 8.77 -6.00 5.74
CA ARG A 26 9.76 -6.89 5.14
C ARG A 26 9.88 -8.14 6.00
N HIS A 27 9.82 -9.30 5.36
CA HIS A 27 10.07 -10.60 6.00
C HIS A 27 11.09 -11.37 5.16
N ALA A 28 12.25 -11.65 5.75
CA ALA A 28 13.44 -12.12 5.04
C ALA A 28 13.75 -11.23 3.81
N GLU A 29 13.92 -11.83 2.64
CA GLU A 29 14.20 -11.13 1.38
C GLU A 29 12.94 -10.72 0.60
N LYS A 30 11.76 -10.75 1.24
CA LYS A 30 10.49 -10.41 0.59
C LYS A 30 9.88 -9.15 1.21
N TRP A 31 9.44 -8.26 0.32
CA TRP A 31 8.57 -7.14 0.68
C TRP A 31 7.12 -7.59 0.71
N GLY A 32 6.37 -7.11 1.70
CA GLY A 32 4.95 -7.37 1.86
C GLY A 32 4.16 -6.07 2.02
N LEU A 33 2.91 -6.11 1.56
CA LEU A 33 1.95 -5.02 1.66
C LEU A 33 0.63 -5.57 2.21
N ALA A 34 0.08 -4.92 3.22
CA ALA A 34 -1.32 -5.07 3.59
C ALA A 34 -2.05 -3.75 3.31
N ILE A 35 -3.19 -3.83 2.62
CA ILE A 35 -3.99 -2.66 2.26
C ILE A 35 -5.41 -2.80 2.81
N ARG A 36 -5.94 -1.71 3.35
CA ARG A 36 -7.36 -1.59 3.69
C ARG A 36 -8.02 -0.69 2.66
N LEU A 37 -8.88 -1.25 1.82
CA LEU A 37 -9.53 -0.52 0.73
C LEU A 37 -10.40 0.63 1.26
N GLY A 38 -10.40 1.75 0.54
CA GLY A 38 -11.32 2.87 0.73
C GLY A 38 -12.34 2.92 -0.40
N GLY A 39 -13.39 3.75 -0.25
CA GLY A 39 -14.38 4.01 -1.30
C GLY A 39 -15.70 3.24 -1.18
N ALA A 40 -16.65 3.56 -2.06
CA ALA A 40 -17.96 2.93 -2.09
C ALA A 40 -17.82 1.43 -2.44
N GLY A 41 -18.30 0.55 -1.56
CA GLY A 41 -18.19 -0.90 -1.73
C GLY A 41 -17.02 -1.54 -0.97
N SER A 42 -16.17 -0.75 -0.29
CA SER A 42 -15.24 -1.28 0.71
C SER A 42 -16.05 -1.66 1.97
N ARG A 43 -16.32 -2.96 2.12
CA ARG A 43 -16.91 -3.58 3.31
C ARG A 43 -15.98 -4.66 3.82
#